data_AF-A0AAU3GDV0-F1
#
_entry.id   AF-A0AAU3GDV0-F1
#
_cell.length_a   1.000
_cell.length_b   1.000
_cell.length_c   1.000
_cell.angle_alpha   90.00
_cell.angle_beta   90.00
_cell.angle_gamma   90.00
#
_symmetry.space_group_name_H-M   'P 1'
#
loop_
_entity.id
_entity.type
_entity.pdbx_description
1 polymer ?
#
loop_
_entity_poly.entity_id
_entity_poly.type
_entity_poly.pdbx_seq_one_letter_code
_entity_poly.pdbx_strand_id
1 'polypeptide(L)'
;MAVMLPAELETAFQMLGAPWPTEDEDGLRECATAYRSCATALATDVIPGAQGAISFAATENIGGHIDALTSFWADYHRDGDDSAHLPSLATTLHALADSHDAAATLVEALKIALIAAAGIVAAILVWAAAAATVTAGMALVQARTAITGSRVFAQRSVAVFRRELERFFGKTLIRGVESRLRRILRAKAPIQLRMRLARRPDPLRAAANRNVDVKAITPTPVWRTDRLIVRRADDRHPDEVFGPGFHPRNPGNTDLESHLRFEESAFVGTTRLDNPMDIFPMRYLYDVDAPGGIDIVETMGSALRTGHQREVAFPGGIEGRFIRGARPYDAATETFGDYVNNPHYSP
;
A
#
# COMPACT_ATOMS: atom_id res chain seq x y z
N MET A 1 1.75 27.18 16.84
CA MET A 1 2.50 26.76 18.04
C MET A 1 1.54 25.95 18.88
N ALA A 2 1.85 24.69 19.11
CA ALA A 2 1.05 23.78 19.92
C ALA A 2 0.75 24.42 21.28
N VAL A 3 -0.51 24.34 21.70
CA VAL A 3 -0.90 24.92 22.98
C VAL A 3 -0.38 24.01 24.09
N MET A 4 0.41 24.59 24.99
CA MET A 4 1.02 23.90 26.13
C MET A 4 0.47 24.45 27.44
N LEU A 5 0.44 23.61 28.46
CA LEU A 5 0.08 24.02 29.82
C LEU A 5 1.20 24.92 30.37
N PRO A 6 0.92 26.18 30.75
CA PRO A 6 1.90 27.03 31.41
C PRO A 6 2.31 26.43 32.76
N ALA A 7 3.61 26.46 33.08
CA ALA A 7 4.16 25.86 34.30
C ALA A 7 3.53 26.44 35.58
N GLU A 8 3.16 27.72 35.54
CA GLU A 8 2.52 28.44 36.65
C GLU A 8 1.13 27.90 36.98
N LEU A 9 0.47 27.24 36.02
CA LEU A 9 -0.88 26.69 36.16
C LEU A 9 -0.89 25.19 36.47
N GLU A 10 0.26 24.50 36.49
CA GLU A 10 0.34 23.06 36.66
C GLU A 10 -0.30 22.59 37.98
N THR A 11 0.05 23.26 39.09
CA THR A 11 -0.49 22.96 40.43
C THR A 11 -2.01 23.16 40.48
N ALA A 12 -2.52 24.22 39.84
CA ALA A 12 -3.95 24.51 39.80
C ALA A 12 -4.69 23.52 38.88
N PHE A 13 -4.07 23.12 37.78
CA PHE A 13 -4.61 22.15 36.84
C PHE A 13 -4.74 20.76 37.46
N GLN A 14 -3.75 20.30 38.24
CA GLN A 14 -3.83 19.03 38.98
C GLN A 14 -5.08 18.95 39.88
N MET A 15 -5.53 20.08 40.45
CA MET A 15 -6.74 20.13 41.27
C MET A 15 -8.04 19.96 40.48
N LEU A 16 -8.03 20.24 39.17
CA LEU A 16 -9.19 19.99 38.30
C LEU A 16 -9.44 18.49 38.11
N GLY A 17 -8.42 17.63 38.24
CA GLY A 17 -8.58 16.18 38.09
C GLY A 17 -9.16 15.75 36.74
N ALA A 18 -8.85 16.50 35.68
CA ALA A 18 -9.18 16.20 34.29
C ALA A 18 -7.88 15.86 33.52
N PRO A 19 -7.93 14.95 32.53
CA PRO A 19 -6.76 14.63 31.72
C PRO A 19 -6.40 15.81 30.80
N TRP A 20 -5.11 16.12 30.69
CA TRP A 20 -4.60 17.05 29.68
C TRP A 20 -4.51 16.33 28.32
N PRO A 21 -5.05 16.91 27.22
CA PRO A 21 -4.90 16.34 25.89
C PRO A 21 -3.46 16.52 25.41
N THR A 22 -2.80 15.42 25.02
CA THR A 22 -1.38 15.40 24.60
C THR A 22 -1.20 15.58 23.10
N GLU A 23 -2.30 15.59 22.35
CA GLU A 23 -2.30 15.73 20.91
C GLU A 23 -1.72 17.08 20.48
N ASP A 24 -0.95 17.08 19.39
CA ASP A 24 -0.32 18.26 18.81
C ASP A 24 -1.19 18.84 17.69
N GLU A 25 -1.76 20.02 17.92
CA GLU A 25 -2.62 20.69 16.94
C GLU A 25 -1.85 21.25 15.75
N ASP A 26 -0.59 21.61 15.93
CA ASP A 26 0.25 22.04 14.81
C ASP A 26 0.58 20.85 13.90
N GLY A 27 0.93 19.71 14.48
CA GLY A 27 1.15 18.47 13.72
C GLY A 27 -0.09 18.01 12.95
N LEU A 28 -1.29 18.18 13.53
CA LEU A 28 -2.56 17.93 12.83
C LEU A 28 -2.75 18.88 11.64
N ARG A 29 -2.44 20.17 11.79
CA ARG A 29 -2.51 21.16 10.68
C ARG A 29 -1.46 20.92 9.60
N GLU A 30 -0.28 20.45 9.99
CA GLU A 30 0.78 20.07 9.05
C GLU A 30 0.31 18.88 8.19
N CYS A 31 -0.28 17.86 8.82
CA CYS A 31 -0.91 16.75 8.10
C CYS A 31 -2.02 17.23 7.16
N ALA A 32 -2.89 18.13 7.63
CA ALA A 32 -3.94 18.72 6.79
C ALA A 32 -3.36 19.44 5.56
N THR A 33 -2.29 20.20 5.75
CA THR A 33 -1.57 20.90 4.70
C THR A 33 -0.97 19.92 3.70
N ALA A 34 -0.33 18.85 4.14
CA ALA A 34 0.24 17.83 3.27
C ALA A 34 -0.83 17.15 2.39
N TYR A 35 -1.97 16.78 2.97
CA TYR A 35 -3.10 16.21 2.22
C TYR A 35 -3.66 17.18 1.18
N ARG A 36 -3.82 18.46 1.55
CA ARG A 36 -4.33 19.52 0.67
C ARG A 36 -3.37 19.85 -0.47
N SER A 37 -2.08 19.88 -0.20
CA SER A 37 -1.04 20.07 -1.21
C SER A 37 -1.02 18.91 -2.21
N CYS A 38 -1.11 17.67 -1.73
CA CYS A 38 -1.19 16.48 -2.59
C CYS A 38 -2.44 16.51 -3.48
N ALA A 39 -3.60 16.83 -2.90
CA ALA A 39 -4.85 16.93 -3.64
C ALA A 39 -4.80 18.03 -4.72
N THR A 40 -4.28 19.21 -4.37
CA THR A 40 -4.09 20.32 -5.31
C THR A 40 -3.15 19.93 -6.44
N ALA A 41 -1.97 19.40 -6.13
CA ALA A 41 -1.00 18.96 -7.14
C ALA A 41 -1.59 17.91 -8.09
N LEU A 42 -2.38 16.97 -7.56
CA LEU A 42 -3.08 15.99 -8.38
C LEU A 42 -4.08 16.65 -9.34
N ALA A 43 -4.88 17.59 -8.83
CA ALA A 43 -5.93 18.25 -9.61
C ALA A 43 -5.40 19.28 -10.63
N THR A 44 -4.36 20.03 -10.30
CA THR A 44 -3.90 21.16 -11.11
C THR A 44 -2.73 20.84 -12.01
N ASP A 45 -1.94 19.80 -11.71
CA ASP A 45 -0.72 19.48 -12.46
C ASP A 45 -0.78 18.06 -13.06
N VAL A 46 -0.89 17.04 -12.21
CA VAL A 46 -0.78 15.64 -12.66
C VAL A 46 -1.90 15.23 -13.60
N ILE A 47 -3.17 15.49 -13.25
CA ILE A 47 -4.31 15.12 -14.09
C ILE A 47 -4.28 15.89 -15.43
N PRO A 48 -4.16 17.23 -15.46
CA PRO A 48 -4.10 17.98 -16.72
C PRO A 48 -2.88 17.61 -17.57
N GLY A 49 -1.70 17.43 -16.97
CA GLY A 49 -0.49 17.06 -17.68
C GLY A 49 -0.59 15.70 -18.35
N ALA A 50 -1.12 14.70 -17.64
CA ALA A 50 -1.35 13.37 -18.19
C ALA A 50 -2.43 13.38 -19.30
N GLN A 51 -3.53 14.12 -19.10
CA GLN A 51 -4.56 14.32 -20.13
C GLN A 51 -3.97 14.96 -21.40
N GLY A 52 -3.10 15.96 -21.24
CA GLY A 52 -2.41 16.62 -22.35
C GLY A 52 -1.49 15.67 -23.13
N ALA A 53 -0.66 14.90 -22.43
CA ALA A 53 0.25 13.92 -23.06
C ALA A 53 -0.51 12.84 -23.83
N ILE A 54 -1.62 12.34 -23.27
CA ILE A 54 -2.45 11.30 -23.89
C ILE A 54 -3.19 11.85 -25.09
N SER A 55 -3.74 13.07 -24.98
CA SER A 55 -4.39 13.75 -26.10
C SER A 55 -3.41 14.01 -27.25
N PHE A 56 -2.18 14.42 -26.94
CA PHE A 56 -1.12 14.60 -27.92
C PHE A 56 -0.79 13.29 -28.65
N ALA A 57 -0.57 12.21 -27.90
CA ALA A 57 -0.31 10.89 -28.48
C ALA A 57 -1.47 10.39 -29.34
N ALA A 58 -2.72 10.61 -28.92
CA ALA A 58 -3.92 10.21 -29.66
C ALA A 58 -4.18 11.04 -30.92
N THR A 59 -3.72 12.30 -30.96
CA THR A 59 -3.90 13.17 -32.14
C THR A 59 -2.94 12.80 -33.27
N GLU A 60 -1.71 12.42 -32.92
CA GLU A 60 -0.63 12.14 -33.87
C GLU A 60 -0.54 10.66 -34.30
N ASN A 61 -1.31 9.76 -33.67
CA ASN A 61 -1.21 8.32 -33.90
C ASN A 61 -2.58 7.67 -34.07
N ILE A 62 -2.64 6.57 -34.82
CA ILE A 62 -3.87 5.83 -35.12
C ILE A 62 -3.63 4.33 -34.97
N GLY A 63 -4.60 3.59 -34.46
CA GLY A 63 -4.56 2.13 -34.36
C GLY A 63 -5.01 1.59 -33.00
N GLY A 64 -5.21 0.27 -32.93
CA GLY A 64 -5.84 -0.36 -31.75
C GLY A 64 -5.09 -0.15 -30.42
N HIS A 65 -3.79 0.12 -30.43
CA HIS A 65 -3.03 0.46 -29.23
C HIS A 65 -3.33 1.88 -28.72
N ILE A 66 -3.59 2.83 -29.62
CA ILE A 66 -3.97 4.21 -29.29
C ILE A 66 -5.41 4.25 -28.78
N ASP A 67 -6.30 3.47 -29.39
CA ASP A 67 -7.69 3.30 -28.92
C ASP A 67 -7.71 2.66 -27.52
N ALA A 68 -6.84 1.69 -27.26
CA ALA A 68 -6.70 1.08 -25.95
C ALA A 68 -6.13 2.05 -24.90
N LEU A 69 -5.17 2.90 -25.28
CA LEU A 69 -4.60 3.93 -24.40
C LEU A 69 -5.63 4.99 -24.02
N THR A 70 -6.37 5.53 -24.99
CA THR A 70 -7.44 6.51 -24.75
C THR A 70 -8.59 5.91 -23.95
N SER A 71 -9.00 4.67 -24.27
CA SER A 71 -10.00 3.96 -23.47
C SER A 71 -9.53 3.68 -22.04
N PHE A 72 -8.25 3.34 -21.84
CA PHE A 72 -7.68 3.16 -20.51
C PHE A 72 -7.72 4.48 -19.72
N TRP A 73 -7.26 5.57 -20.33
CA TRP A 73 -7.24 6.87 -19.68
C TRP A 73 -8.64 7.37 -19.33
N ALA A 74 -9.64 7.13 -20.19
CA ALA A 74 -11.04 7.46 -19.96
C ALA A 74 -11.68 6.75 -18.74
N ASP A 75 -11.05 5.68 -18.22
CA ASP A 75 -11.45 5.04 -16.96
C ASP A 75 -10.90 5.80 -15.73
N TYR A 76 -9.76 6.49 -15.85
CA TYR A 76 -9.09 7.21 -14.75
C TYR A 76 -9.44 8.70 -14.71
N HIS A 77 -9.73 9.28 -15.87
CA HIS A 77 -10.05 10.69 -16.06
C HIS A 77 -11.13 10.83 -17.12
N ARG A 78 -12.22 11.53 -16.82
CA ARG A 78 -13.24 11.90 -17.78
C ARG A 78 -13.61 13.36 -17.55
N ASP A 79 -13.51 14.17 -18.59
CA ASP A 79 -13.76 15.61 -18.49
C ASP A 79 -15.21 15.86 -18.00
N GLY A 80 -15.34 16.66 -16.93
CA GLY A 80 -16.63 17.01 -16.32
C GLY A 80 -17.26 15.92 -15.42
N ASP A 81 -16.57 14.81 -15.17
CA ASP A 81 -17.07 13.72 -14.32
C ASP A 81 -16.16 13.49 -13.10
N ASP A 82 -16.54 14.09 -11.97
CA ASP A 82 -15.85 13.96 -10.67
C ASP A 82 -15.84 12.53 -10.11
N SER A 83 -16.51 11.57 -10.76
CA SER A 83 -16.55 10.17 -10.35
C SER A 83 -15.37 9.32 -10.86
N ALA A 84 -14.53 9.88 -11.73
CA ALA A 84 -13.32 9.22 -12.20
C ALA A 84 -12.28 9.04 -11.06
N HIS A 85 -11.40 8.04 -11.17
CA HIS A 85 -10.54 7.61 -10.06
C HIS A 85 -9.62 8.71 -9.51
N LEU A 86 -9.05 9.55 -10.38
CA LEU A 86 -8.11 10.59 -9.95
C LEU A 86 -8.80 11.82 -9.34
N PRO A 87 -9.87 12.40 -9.93
CA PRO A 87 -10.69 13.42 -9.27
C PRO A 87 -11.29 12.95 -7.93
N SER A 88 -11.72 11.68 -7.86
CA SER A 88 -12.24 11.09 -6.63
C SER A 88 -11.18 10.97 -5.53
N LEU A 89 -9.94 10.62 -5.91
CA LEU A 89 -8.80 10.60 -5.00
C LEU A 89 -8.49 12.01 -4.47
N ALA A 90 -8.35 13.01 -5.35
CA ALA A 90 -8.11 14.41 -4.94
C ALA A 90 -9.19 14.90 -3.95
N THR A 91 -10.45 14.59 -4.25
CA THR A 91 -11.60 14.93 -3.40
C THR A 91 -11.58 14.21 -2.04
N THR A 92 -11.06 12.99 -1.99
CA THR A 92 -10.91 12.23 -0.74
C THR A 92 -9.78 12.80 0.11
N LEU A 93 -8.66 13.17 -0.50
CA LEU A 93 -7.54 13.82 0.16
C LEU A 93 -7.95 15.18 0.76
N HIS A 94 -8.76 15.99 0.04
CA HIS A 94 -9.35 17.21 0.62
C HIS A 94 -10.23 16.94 1.84
N ALA A 95 -11.09 15.91 1.81
CA ALA A 95 -11.90 15.56 2.98
C ALA A 95 -11.04 15.11 4.17
N LEU A 96 -9.94 14.39 3.93
CA LEU A 96 -8.99 14.04 4.98
C LEU A 96 -8.29 15.28 5.54
N ALA A 97 -7.91 16.23 4.68
CA ALA A 97 -7.33 17.51 5.12
C ALA A 97 -8.29 18.27 6.05
N ASP A 98 -9.53 18.46 5.61
CA ASP A 98 -10.55 19.17 6.40
C ASP A 98 -10.83 18.47 7.74
N SER A 99 -10.71 17.13 7.78
CA SER A 99 -10.88 16.38 9.02
C SER A 99 -9.75 16.61 10.03
N HIS A 100 -8.52 16.77 9.56
CA HIS A 100 -7.37 17.07 10.42
C HIS A 100 -7.44 18.51 10.95
N ASP A 101 -7.85 19.47 10.11
CA ASP A 101 -8.06 20.86 10.54
C ASP A 101 -9.14 20.97 11.62
N ALA A 102 -10.28 20.28 11.44
CA ALA A 102 -11.33 20.26 12.44
C ALA A 102 -10.88 19.62 13.76
N ALA A 103 -10.13 18.51 13.69
CA ALA A 103 -9.55 17.88 14.88
C ALA A 103 -8.59 18.84 15.61
N ALA A 104 -7.71 19.53 14.86
CA ALA A 104 -6.79 20.52 15.43
C ALA A 104 -7.54 21.65 16.16
N THR A 105 -8.60 22.20 15.54
CA THR A 105 -9.43 23.25 16.18
C THR A 105 -10.12 22.76 17.45
N LEU A 106 -10.61 21.52 17.47
CA LEU A 106 -11.27 20.96 18.65
C LEU A 106 -10.27 20.75 19.81
N VAL A 107 -9.08 20.22 19.53
CA VAL A 107 -8.05 19.99 20.56
C VAL A 107 -7.57 21.33 21.11
N GLU A 108 -7.32 22.32 20.25
CA GLU A 108 -6.89 23.66 20.68
C GLU A 108 -7.95 24.32 21.57
N ALA A 109 -9.23 24.27 21.16
CA ALA A 109 -10.33 24.82 21.95
C ALA A 109 -10.45 24.13 23.32
N LEU A 110 -10.24 22.82 23.40
CA LEU A 110 -10.22 22.08 24.66
C LEU A 110 -9.05 22.55 25.54
N LYS A 111 -7.83 22.66 25.00
CA LYS A 111 -6.66 23.12 25.76
C LYS A 111 -6.84 24.53 26.29
N ILE A 112 -7.36 25.45 25.48
CA ILE A 112 -7.66 26.82 25.91
C ILE A 112 -8.70 26.82 27.05
N ALA A 113 -9.77 26.03 26.94
CA ALA A 113 -10.79 25.93 27.98
C ALA A 113 -10.22 25.36 29.31
N LEU A 114 -9.32 24.39 29.21
CA LEU A 114 -8.64 23.79 30.36
C LEU A 114 -7.65 24.75 31.02
N ILE A 115 -6.88 25.51 30.23
CA ILE A 115 -6.00 26.58 30.72
C ILE A 115 -6.83 27.65 31.44
N ALA A 116 -7.95 28.09 30.87
CA ALA A 116 -8.84 29.07 31.49
C ALA A 116 -9.39 28.58 32.84
N ALA A 117 -9.83 27.31 32.91
CA ALA A 117 -10.30 26.70 34.16
C ALA A 117 -9.19 26.61 35.22
N ALA A 118 -7.96 26.27 34.81
CA ALA A 118 -6.81 26.24 35.72
C ALA A 118 -6.43 27.65 36.22
N GLY A 119 -6.51 28.66 35.36
CA GLY A 119 -6.31 30.07 35.73
C GLY A 119 -7.32 30.55 36.76
N ILE A 120 -8.59 30.17 36.62
CA ILE A 120 -9.63 30.47 37.62
C ILE A 120 -9.31 29.81 38.96
N VAL A 121 -8.90 28.53 38.95
CA VAL A 121 -8.50 27.83 40.19
C VAL A 121 -7.28 28.50 40.83
N ALA A 122 -6.27 28.87 40.04
CA ALA A 122 -5.09 29.59 40.55
C ALA A 122 -5.48 30.91 41.22
N ALA A 123 -6.36 31.71 40.60
CA ALA A 123 -6.86 32.96 41.17
C ALA A 123 -7.65 32.73 42.48
N ILE A 124 -8.49 31.69 42.52
CA ILE A 124 -9.23 31.29 43.74
C ILE A 124 -8.28 30.92 44.87
N LEU A 125 -7.20 30.18 44.58
CA LEU A 125 -6.21 29.78 45.59
C LEU A 125 -5.48 30.99 46.16
N VAL A 126 -5.05 31.93 45.32
CA VAL A 126 -4.41 33.19 45.76
C VAL A 126 -5.36 34.00 46.64
N TRP A 127 -6.63 34.15 46.22
CA TRP A 127 -7.64 34.85 47.01
C TRP A 127 -7.89 34.16 48.36
N ALA A 128 -8.04 32.83 48.36
CA ALA A 128 -8.30 32.07 49.57
C ALA A 128 -7.13 32.14 50.55
N ALA A 129 -5.88 32.08 50.07
CA ALA A 129 -4.69 32.23 50.90
C ALA A 129 -4.61 33.63 51.52
N ALA A 130 -4.91 34.67 50.76
CA ALA A 130 -4.92 36.05 51.25
C ALA A 130 -6.04 36.32 52.28
N ALA A 131 -7.23 35.74 52.08
CA ALA A 131 -8.39 35.97 52.92
C ALA A 131 -8.51 34.99 54.12
N ALA A 132 -7.76 33.88 54.14
CA ALA A 132 -7.90 32.82 55.14
C ALA A 132 -7.66 33.31 56.59
N THR A 133 -6.69 34.19 56.78
CA THR A 133 -6.33 34.75 58.10
C THR A 133 -7.42 35.65 58.66
N VAL A 134 -8.10 36.42 57.81
CA VAL A 134 -9.13 37.39 58.20
C VAL A 134 -10.51 36.74 58.30
N THR A 135 -10.79 35.72 57.49
CA THR A 135 -12.11 35.06 57.40
C THR A 135 -12.24 33.81 58.28
N ALA A 136 -11.30 33.58 59.20
CA ALA A 136 -11.26 32.40 60.06
C ALA A 136 -11.41 31.07 59.27
N GLY A 137 -10.85 31.00 58.06
CA GLY A 137 -10.93 29.82 57.19
C GLY A 137 -12.20 29.67 56.34
N MET A 138 -13.20 30.55 56.43
CA MET A 138 -14.40 30.49 55.56
C MET A 138 -14.06 30.66 54.08
N ALA A 139 -13.07 31.49 53.74
CA ALA A 139 -12.60 31.65 52.36
C ALA A 139 -12.08 30.34 51.76
N LEU A 140 -11.48 29.46 52.57
CA LEU A 140 -11.02 28.13 52.13
C LEU A 140 -12.21 27.20 51.81
N VAL A 141 -13.31 27.30 52.55
CA VAL A 141 -14.53 26.53 52.28
C VAL A 141 -15.18 26.97 50.97
N GLN A 142 -15.31 28.28 50.75
CA GLN A 142 -15.83 28.83 49.49
C GLN A 142 -14.92 28.45 48.31
N ALA A 143 -13.61 28.56 48.48
CA ALA A 143 -12.64 28.12 47.48
C ALA A 143 -12.82 26.65 47.10
N ARG A 144 -13.01 25.75 48.07
CA ARG A 144 -13.26 24.32 47.81
C ARG A 144 -14.53 24.07 46.98
N THR A 145 -15.60 24.82 47.23
CA THR A 145 -16.83 24.72 46.43
C THR A 145 -16.62 25.21 45.00
N ALA A 146 -15.95 26.34 44.82
CA ALA A 146 -15.65 26.90 43.50
C ALA A 146 -14.70 25.99 42.70
N ILE A 147 -13.66 25.42 43.33
CA ILE A 147 -12.74 24.45 42.72
C ILE A 147 -13.50 23.19 42.28
N THR A 148 -14.46 22.71 43.07
CA THR A 148 -15.31 21.57 42.68
C THR A 148 -16.15 21.89 41.44
N GLY A 149 -16.67 23.12 41.34
CA GLY A 149 -17.35 23.61 40.13
C GLY A 149 -16.44 23.60 38.90
N SER A 150 -15.22 24.15 39.02
CA SER A 150 -14.22 24.15 37.95
C SER A 150 -13.81 22.74 37.52
N ARG A 151 -13.71 21.80 38.46
CA ARG A 151 -13.48 20.37 38.17
C ARG A 151 -14.59 19.76 37.35
N VAL A 152 -15.85 19.97 37.74
CA VAL A 152 -17.01 19.48 36.98
C VAL A 152 -17.04 20.08 35.59
N PHE A 153 -16.74 21.38 35.46
CA PHE A 153 -16.62 22.04 34.15
C PHE A 153 -15.53 21.39 33.29
N ALA A 154 -14.30 21.24 33.81
CA ALA A 154 -13.18 20.63 33.08
C ALA A 154 -13.51 19.20 32.61
N GLN A 155 -14.07 18.37 33.50
CA GLN A 155 -14.48 17.00 33.16
C GLN A 155 -15.60 16.97 32.11
N ARG A 156 -16.57 17.90 32.18
CA ARG A 156 -17.62 18.04 31.16
C ARG A 156 -17.06 18.49 29.82
N SER A 157 -16.12 19.44 29.79
CA SER A 157 -15.47 19.89 28.56
C SER A 157 -14.74 18.75 27.86
N VAL A 158 -14.01 17.90 28.60
CA VAL A 158 -13.38 16.68 28.05
C VAL A 158 -14.43 15.69 27.52
N ALA A 159 -15.53 15.49 28.24
CA ALA A 159 -16.60 14.59 27.79
C ALA A 159 -17.33 15.10 26.54
N VAL A 160 -17.57 16.41 26.46
CA VAL A 160 -18.16 17.06 25.28
C VAL A 160 -17.21 16.94 24.09
N PHE A 161 -15.92 17.23 24.28
CA PHE A 161 -14.90 17.08 23.26
C PHE A 161 -14.87 15.66 22.68
N ARG A 162 -14.83 14.63 23.53
CA ARG A 162 -14.88 13.23 23.08
C ARG A 162 -16.12 12.96 22.21
N ARG A 163 -17.29 13.43 22.65
CA ARG A 163 -18.54 13.28 21.89
C ARG A 163 -18.54 14.05 20.57
N GLU A 164 -17.92 15.22 20.51
CA GLU A 164 -17.79 15.98 19.26
C GLU A 164 -16.85 15.28 18.29
N LEU A 165 -15.70 14.78 18.75
CA LEU A 165 -14.80 13.97 17.93
C LEU A 165 -15.51 12.74 17.37
N GLU A 166 -16.17 11.95 18.22
CA GLU A 166 -16.93 10.77 17.79
C GLU A 166 -18.02 11.13 16.78
N ARG A 167 -18.75 12.22 17.01
CA ARG A 167 -19.77 12.70 16.06
C ARG A 167 -19.16 13.15 14.74
N PHE A 168 -18.01 13.82 14.77
CA PHE A 168 -17.32 14.31 13.59
C PHE A 168 -16.75 13.16 12.76
N PHE A 169 -16.01 12.24 13.37
CA PHE A 169 -15.50 11.05 12.69
C PHE A 169 -16.65 10.14 12.21
N GLY A 170 -17.67 9.93 13.03
CA GLY A 170 -18.80 9.07 12.70
C GLY A 170 -19.72 9.60 11.60
N LYS A 171 -19.93 10.93 11.51
CA LYS A 171 -20.86 11.52 10.52
C LYS A 171 -20.15 12.11 9.31
N THR A 172 -19.03 12.79 9.50
CA THR A 172 -18.34 13.54 8.44
C THR A 172 -17.33 12.65 7.73
N LEU A 173 -16.47 11.98 8.48
CA LEU A 173 -15.44 11.12 7.90
C LEU A 173 -16.07 9.88 7.27
N ILE A 174 -16.91 9.13 8.00
CA ILE A 174 -17.54 7.93 7.43
C ILE A 174 -18.40 8.29 6.22
N ARG A 175 -19.29 9.29 6.25
CA ARG A 175 -20.10 9.59 5.05
C ARG A 175 -19.28 10.14 3.89
N GLY A 176 -18.29 10.99 4.17
CA GLY A 176 -17.40 11.55 3.15
C GLY A 176 -16.55 10.46 2.51
N VAL A 177 -15.93 9.62 3.32
CA VAL A 177 -15.03 8.54 2.89
C VAL A 177 -15.82 7.35 2.35
N GLU A 178 -16.80 6.80 3.05
CA GLU A 178 -17.56 5.60 2.65
C GLU A 178 -18.40 5.82 1.38
N SER A 179 -19.01 6.99 1.19
CA SER A 179 -19.75 7.28 -0.05
C SER A 179 -18.83 7.47 -1.27
N ARG A 180 -17.56 7.81 -1.02
CA ARG A 180 -16.54 8.04 -2.06
C ARG A 180 -15.72 6.78 -2.33
N LEU A 181 -15.33 6.02 -1.30
CA LEU A 181 -14.75 4.68 -1.40
C LEU A 181 -15.72 3.72 -2.07
N ARG A 182 -17.02 3.73 -1.71
CA ARG A 182 -18.01 2.95 -2.48
C ARG A 182 -18.12 3.42 -3.92
N ARG A 183 -17.87 4.70 -4.22
CA ARG A 183 -17.82 5.20 -5.59
C ARG A 183 -16.56 4.75 -6.32
N ILE A 184 -15.39 4.74 -5.69
CA ILE A 184 -14.14 4.18 -6.24
C ILE A 184 -14.26 2.68 -6.46
N LEU A 185 -14.89 1.96 -5.53
CA LEU A 185 -15.15 0.52 -5.61
C LEU A 185 -16.25 0.16 -6.63
N ARG A 186 -17.20 1.08 -6.87
CA ARG A 186 -18.26 0.93 -7.89
C ARG A 186 -17.87 1.50 -9.25
N ALA A 187 -16.89 2.39 -9.31
CA ALA A 187 -16.27 2.83 -10.55
C ALA A 187 -15.80 1.56 -11.26
N LYS A 188 -16.13 1.49 -12.54
CA LYS A 188 -15.89 0.32 -13.37
C LYS A 188 -14.41 -0.04 -13.22
N ALA A 189 -14.11 -1.23 -12.69
CA ALA A 189 -12.73 -1.68 -12.60
C ALA A 189 -12.06 -1.49 -13.98
N PRO A 190 -10.86 -0.89 -14.04
CA PRO A 190 -10.26 -0.48 -15.31
C PRO A 190 -10.26 -1.66 -16.27
N ILE A 191 -10.45 -1.41 -17.57
CA ILE A 191 -10.52 -2.48 -18.59
C ILE A 191 -9.36 -3.48 -18.47
N GLN A 192 -8.20 -3.06 -17.97
CA GLN A 192 -7.08 -3.94 -17.63
C GLN A 192 -7.39 -4.91 -16.48
N LEU A 193 -8.02 -4.47 -15.38
CA LEU A 193 -8.49 -5.34 -14.30
C LEU A 193 -9.63 -6.24 -14.79
N ARG A 194 -10.51 -5.74 -15.67
CA ARG A 194 -11.57 -6.53 -16.30
C ARG A 194 -11.03 -7.57 -17.28
N MET A 195 -9.98 -7.26 -18.04
CA MET A 195 -9.27 -8.22 -18.88
C MET A 195 -8.46 -9.23 -18.03
N ARG A 196 -7.88 -8.79 -16.90
CA ARG A 196 -7.17 -9.64 -15.93
C ARG A 196 -8.12 -10.58 -15.16
N LEU A 197 -9.38 -10.21 -15.01
CA LEU A 197 -10.42 -10.99 -14.32
C LEU A 197 -11.33 -11.80 -15.27
N ALA A 198 -11.52 -11.39 -16.54
CA ALA A 198 -12.47 -12.01 -17.47
C ALA A 198 -11.91 -13.19 -18.29
N ARG A 199 -10.60 -13.43 -18.27
CA ARG A 199 -10.01 -14.74 -18.58
C ARG A 199 -9.07 -15.04 -17.43
N ARG A 200 -9.32 -16.11 -16.65
CA ARG A 200 -8.22 -16.73 -15.91
C ARG A 200 -7.12 -16.97 -16.96
N PRO A 201 -5.95 -16.32 -16.87
CA PRO A 201 -4.89 -16.54 -17.84
C PRO A 201 -4.65 -18.04 -17.89
N ASP A 202 -4.59 -18.62 -19.09
CA ASP A 202 -4.29 -20.04 -19.25
C ASP A 202 -3.04 -20.37 -18.43
N PRO A 203 -3.14 -21.19 -17.36
CA PRO A 203 -2.00 -21.45 -16.48
C PRO A 203 -0.86 -22.17 -17.20
N LEU A 204 -1.17 -22.80 -18.33
CA LEU A 204 -0.22 -23.49 -19.22
C LEU A 204 0.13 -22.64 -20.45
N ARG A 205 -0.11 -21.32 -20.43
CA ARG A 205 0.20 -20.43 -21.56
C ARG A 205 1.67 -20.52 -21.98
N ALA A 206 2.56 -20.68 -21.00
CA ALA A 206 3.99 -20.81 -21.21
C ALA A 206 4.45 -22.26 -21.47
N ALA A 207 3.59 -23.25 -21.28
CA ALA A 207 4.01 -24.65 -21.20
C ALA A 207 4.52 -25.21 -22.53
N ALA A 208 5.73 -25.79 -22.50
CA ALA A 208 6.24 -26.63 -23.59
C ALA A 208 5.43 -27.95 -23.70
N ASN A 209 5.01 -28.50 -22.57
CA ASN A 209 4.13 -29.66 -22.48
C ASN A 209 2.81 -29.29 -21.79
N ARG A 210 1.73 -29.26 -22.56
CA ARG A 210 0.39 -28.89 -22.06
C ARG A 210 -0.37 -30.04 -21.39
N ASN A 211 0.18 -31.25 -21.37
CA ASN A 211 -0.42 -32.43 -20.74
C ASN A 211 -0.12 -32.47 -19.22
N VAL A 212 -0.51 -31.40 -18.52
CA VAL A 212 -0.37 -31.28 -17.06
C VAL A 212 -1.73 -31.00 -16.45
N ASP A 213 -2.14 -31.80 -15.47
CA ASP A 213 -3.38 -31.55 -14.74
C ASP A 213 -3.18 -30.43 -13.72
N VAL A 214 -3.43 -29.20 -14.15
CA VAL A 214 -3.30 -28.00 -13.31
C VAL A 214 -4.20 -28.06 -12.07
N LYS A 215 -5.34 -28.77 -12.12
CA LYS A 215 -6.24 -28.87 -10.97
C LYS A 215 -5.72 -29.83 -9.90
N ALA A 216 -4.82 -30.73 -10.27
CA ALA A 216 -4.18 -31.69 -9.38
C ALA A 216 -2.91 -31.14 -8.71
N ILE A 217 -2.57 -29.86 -8.92
CA ILE A 217 -1.40 -29.24 -8.28
C ILE A 217 -1.64 -29.08 -6.79
N THR A 218 -0.72 -29.60 -5.98
CA THR A 218 -0.75 -29.55 -4.52
C THR A 218 0.50 -28.89 -3.94
N PRO A 219 0.37 -28.03 -2.91
CA PRO A 219 -0.87 -27.40 -2.43
C PRO A 219 -1.46 -26.42 -3.47
N THR A 220 -2.62 -25.82 -3.16
CA THR A 220 -3.30 -24.89 -4.07
C THR A 220 -2.36 -23.77 -4.53
N PRO A 221 -2.06 -23.66 -5.84
CA PRO A 221 -1.03 -22.75 -6.32
C PRO A 221 -1.45 -21.29 -6.28
N VAL A 222 -0.53 -20.42 -5.85
CA VAL A 222 -0.61 -18.97 -6.05
C VAL A 222 0.11 -18.63 -7.35
N TRP A 223 -0.65 -18.19 -8.34
CA TRP A 223 -0.12 -17.87 -9.67
C TRP A 223 0.56 -16.50 -9.68
N ARG A 224 1.77 -16.45 -10.25
CA ARG A 224 2.48 -15.22 -10.53
C ARG A 224 1.66 -14.35 -11.49
N THR A 225 1.52 -13.08 -11.15
CA THR A 225 0.76 -12.10 -11.96
C THR A 225 1.61 -10.97 -12.53
N ASP A 226 2.86 -10.85 -12.09
CA ASP A 226 3.87 -9.96 -12.67
C ASP A 226 4.36 -10.48 -14.04
N ARG A 227 5.07 -9.63 -14.77
CA ARG A 227 5.72 -9.94 -16.06
C ARG A 227 7.23 -9.74 -15.98
N LEU A 228 7.81 -9.97 -14.79
CA LEU A 228 9.26 -9.85 -14.63
C LEU A 228 9.95 -11.00 -15.37
N ILE A 229 11.12 -10.68 -15.94
CA ILE A 229 12.03 -11.71 -16.46
C ILE A 229 12.46 -12.58 -15.28
N VAL A 230 12.29 -13.90 -15.45
CA VAL A 230 12.80 -14.90 -14.51
C VAL A 230 13.97 -15.62 -15.15
N ARG A 231 14.88 -16.11 -14.32
CA ARG A 231 16.12 -16.71 -14.77
C ARG A 231 16.19 -18.18 -14.46
N ARG A 232 16.90 -18.95 -15.30
CA ARG A 232 17.14 -20.37 -15.07
C ARG A 232 18.61 -20.71 -15.28
N ALA A 233 19.20 -21.33 -14.28
CA ALA A 233 20.48 -22.01 -14.36
C ALA A 233 20.29 -23.39 -15.02
N ASP A 234 21.01 -23.69 -16.09
CA ASP A 234 20.93 -24.99 -16.77
C ASP A 234 22.25 -25.34 -17.48
N ASP A 235 22.58 -26.63 -17.58
CA ASP A 235 23.80 -27.09 -18.24
C ASP A 235 23.63 -27.31 -19.75
N ARG A 236 22.38 -27.44 -20.22
CA ARG A 236 22.09 -27.66 -21.64
C ARG A 236 22.50 -26.46 -22.47
N HIS A 237 23.04 -26.72 -23.66
CA HIS A 237 23.46 -25.67 -24.60
C HIS A 237 22.26 -24.91 -25.17
N PRO A 238 22.39 -23.60 -25.49
CA PRO A 238 21.34 -22.82 -26.12
C PRO A 238 20.70 -23.48 -27.36
N ASP A 239 21.49 -24.16 -28.19
CA ASP A 239 21.00 -24.88 -29.38
C ASP A 239 20.02 -26.02 -29.05
N GLU A 240 20.15 -26.61 -27.86
CA GLU A 240 19.25 -27.66 -27.38
C GLU A 240 17.96 -27.08 -26.76
N VAL A 241 17.99 -25.82 -26.32
CA VAL A 241 16.94 -25.21 -25.49
C VAL A 241 16.09 -24.21 -26.28
N PHE A 242 16.69 -23.39 -27.14
CA PHE A 242 16.01 -22.26 -27.80
C PHE A 242 14.82 -22.65 -28.67
N GLY A 243 14.92 -23.78 -29.38
CA GLY A 243 13.81 -24.33 -30.17
C GLY A 243 12.73 -24.98 -29.30
N PRO A 244 13.02 -26.13 -28.65
CA PRO A 244 12.01 -26.91 -27.93
C PRO A 244 11.58 -26.28 -26.61
N GLY A 245 12.44 -25.48 -25.98
CA GLY A 245 12.22 -24.95 -24.64
C GLY A 245 12.52 -25.94 -23.52
N PHE A 246 12.24 -25.52 -22.30
CA PHE A 246 12.41 -26.34 -21.10
C PHE A 246 11.20 -27.24 -20.87
N HIS A 247 11.39 -28.54 -21.08
CA HIS A 247 10.36 -29.53 -20.79
C HIS A 247 10.44 -30.04 -19.32
N PRO A 248 9.30 -30.31 -18.68
CA PRO A 248 9.27 -30.96 -17.37
C PRO A 248 9.71 -32.42 -17.49
N ARG A 249 10.28 -32.98 -16.42
CA ARG A 249 10.77 -34.37 -16.41
C ARG A 249 9.66 -35.39 -16.25
N ASN A 250 8.63 -35.07 -15.47
CA ASN A 250 7.47 -35.94 -15.25
C ASN A 250 6.17 -35.12 -15.18
N PRO A 251 5.48 -34.90 -16.31
CA PRO A 251 4.21 -34.15 -16.37
C PRO A 251 3.10 -34.67 -15.45
N GLY A 252 3.19 -35.93 -15.00
CA GLY A 252 2.20 -36.56 -14.13
C GLY A 252 2.39 -36.28 -12.63
N ASN A 253 3.56 -35.79 -12.22
CA ASN A 253 3.83 -35.44 -10.82
C ASN A 253 3.59 -33.94 -10.58
N THR A 254 2.39 -33.61 -10.10
CA THR A 254 1.93 -32.23 -9.87
C THR A 254 2.10 -31.75 -8.41
N ASP A 255 2.85 -32.50 -7.59
CA ASP A 255 3.09 -32.13 -6.19
C ASP A 255 4.30 -31.19 -6.06
N LEU A 256 4.06 -29.98 -5.57
CA LEU A 256 5.11 -28.95 -5.40
C LEU A 256 6.09 -29.31 -4.29
N GLU A 257 5.65 -30.02 -3.25
CA GLU A 257 6.58 -30.48 -2.22
C GLU A 257 7.61 -31.47 -2.77
N SER A 258 7.17 -32.43 -3.58
CA SER A 258 8.04 -33.40 -4.26
C SER A 258 8.98 -32.69 -5.23
N HIS A 259 8.50 -31.64 -5.92
CA HIS A 259 9.36 -30.79 -6.75
C HIS A 259 10.47 -30.11 -5.94
N LEU A 260 10.16 -29.54 -4.77
CA LEU A 260 11.14 -28.91 -3.88
C LEU A 260 12.12 -29.91 -3.24
N ARG A 261 11.78 -31.20 -3.24
CA ARG A 261 12.68 -32.31 -2.90
C ARG A 261 13.55 -32.77 -4.09
N PHE A 262 13.50 -32.06 -5.21
CA PHE A 262 14.22 -32.35 -6.47
C PHE A 262 13.80 -33.65 -7.15
N GLU A 263 12.59 -34.13 -6.89
CA GLU A 263 12.01 -35.26 -7.60
C GLU A 263 11.58 -34.84 -9.01
N GLU A 264 11.51 -35.81 -9.94
CA GLU A 264 11.01 -35.53 -11.29
C GLU A 264 9.55 -35.10 -11.24
N SER A 265 9.28 -33.88 -11.70
CA SER A 265 7.99 -33.23 -11.55
C SER A 265 7.48 -32.63 -12.86
N ALA A 266 6.23 -32.15 -12.81
CA ALA A 266 5.57 -31.43 -13.88
C ALA A 266 6.08 -30.00 -14.05
N PHE A 267 7.06 -29.58 -13.23
CA PHE A 267 7.49 -28.20 -13.12
C PHE A 267 8.90 -27.98 -13.66
N VAL A 268 9.11 -26.82 -14.26
CA VAL A 268 10.45 -26.26 -14.50
C VAL A 268 10.65 -25.08 -13.56
N GLY A 269 11.62 -25.21 -12.65
CA GLY A 269 12.01 -24.17 -11.71
C GLY A 269 12.78 -23.03 -12.39
N THR A 270 12.46 -21.81 -12.00
CA THR A 270 13.14 -20.57 -12.38
C THR A 270 13.22 -19.66 -11.15
N THR A 271 13.98 -18.57 -11.22
CA THR A 271 14.20 -17.67 -10.08
C THR A 271 14.02 -16.20 -10.46
N ARG A 272 13.65 -15.38 -9.48
CA ARG A 272 13.69 -13.91 -9.57
C ARG A 272 15.04 -13.31 -9.14
N LEU A 273 16.01 -14.12 -8.76
CA LEU A 273 17.34 -13.63 -8.39
C LEU A 273 18.05 -13.06 -9.62
N ASP A 274 18.86 -12.03 -9.37
CA ASP A 274 19.70 -11.40 -10.40
C ASP A 274 20.82 -12.30 -10.88
N ASN A 275 21.42 -13.04 -9.95
CA ASN A 275 22.43 -14.02 -10.27
C ASN A 275 22.17 -15.32 -9.49
N PRO A 276 21.46 -16.32 -10.06
CA PRO A 276 21.31 -17.61 -9.41
C PRO A 276 22.59 -18.47 -9.42
N MET A 277 23.63 -18.08 -10.17
CA MET A 277 24.88 -18.85 -10.23
C MET A 277 25.60 -18.93 -8.88
N ASP A 278 25.39 -17.95 -8.00
CA ASP A 278 25.95 -17.93 -6.64
C ASP A 278 25.45 -19.12 -5.79
N ILE A 279 24.31 -19.69 -6.15
CA ILE A 279 23.67 -20.81 -5.44
C ILE A 279 23.73 -22.09 -6.30
N PHE A 280 23.59 -21.94 -7.62
CA PHE A 280 23.54 -23.03 -8.58
C PHE A 280 24.48 -22.73 -9.76
N PRO A 281 25.79 -22.93 -9.61
CA PRO A 281 26.74 -22.71 -10.69
C PRO A 281 26.52 -23.76 -11.79
N MET A 282 25.90 -23.33 -12.90
CA MET A 282 25.63 -24.15 -14.08
C MET A 282 26.29 -23.50 -15.30
N ARG A 283 26.39 -24.22 -16.42
CA ARG A 283 27.08 -23.71 -17.61
C ARG A 283 26.38 -22.53 -18.28
N TYR A 284 25.07 -22.37 -18.12
CA TYR A 284 24.30 -21.31 -18.76
C TYR A 284 23.25 -20.69 -17.84
N LEU A 285 23.11 -19.37 -17.96
CA LEU A 285 22.04 -18.59 -17.36
C LEU A 285 21.08 -18.12 -18.46
N TYR A 286 19.84 -18.60 -18.40
CA TYR A 286 18.78 -18.26 -19.34
C TYR A 286 17.88 -17.17 -18.80
N ASP A 287 17.55 -16.18 -19.63
CA ASP A 287 16.51 -15.20 -19.34
C ASP A 287 15.19 -15.65 -19.97
N VAL A 288 14.14 -15.68 -19.17
CA VAL A 288 12.80 -16.14 -19.56
C VAL A 288 11.79 -15.02 -19.36
N ASP A 289 11.16 -14.59 -20.46
CA ASP A 289 9.99 -13.71 -20.47
C ASP A 289 8.74 -14.54 -20.79
N ALA A 290 8.21 -15.18 -19.75
CA ALA A 290 7.04 -16.05 -19.83
C ALA A 290 5.88 -15.52 -18.98
N PRO A 291 4.63 -15.61 -19.42
CA PRO A 291 3.46 -15.36 -18.57
C PRO A 291 3.24 -16.48 -17.55
N GLY A 292 2.64 -16.15 -16.40
CA GLY A 292 2.22 -17.15 -15.41
C GLY A 292 3.40 -17.75 -14.63
N GLY A 293 3.29 -19.03 -14.28
CA GLY A 293 4.15 -19.68 -13.30
C GLY A 293 3.58 -19.58 -11.88
N ILE A 294 3.98 -20.50 -11.02
CA ILE A 294 3.55 -20.60 -9.62
C ILE A 294 4.59 -19.92 -8.76
N ASP A 295 4.17 -18.97 -7.94
CA ASP A 295 5.06 -18.33 -6.97
C ASP A 295 5.25 -19.26 -5.78
N ILE A 296 6.43 -19.86 -5.65
CA ILE A 296 6.69 -20.85 -4.60
C ILE A 296 6.62 -20.22 -3.22
N VAL A 297 7.15 -19.00 -3.04
CA VAL A 297 7.20 -18.34 -1.73
C VAL A 297 5.80 -18.02 -1.24
N GLU A 298 4.93 -17.52 -2.12
CA GLU A 298 3.54 -17.23 -1.78
C GLU A 298 2.69 -18.51 -1.61
N THR A 299 2.96 -19.55 -2.40
CA THR A 299 2.19 -20.81 -2.37
C THR A 299 2.50 -21.65 -1.14
N MET A 300 3.78 -21.73 -0.78
CA MET A 300 4.29 -22.66 0.23
C MET A 300 4.69 -21.96 1.54
N GLY A 301 4.75 -20.62 1.55
CA GLY A 301 5.09 -19.79 2.71
C GLY A 301 6.56 -19.39 2.80
N SER A 302 6.86 -18.25 3.43
CA SER A 302 8.21 -17.68 3.51
C SER A 302 9.19 -18.41 4.43
N ALA A 303 8.72 -19.37 5.24
CA ALA A 303 9.54 -20.14 6.18
C ALA A 303 10.25 -21.35 5.53
N LEU A 304 10.11 -21.55 4.22
CA LEU A 304 10.75 -22.66 3.51
C LEU A 304 12.25 -22.51 3.45
N ARG A 305 12.96 -23.63 3.54
CA ARG A 305 14.41 -23.70 3.35
C ARG A 305 14.87 -23.11 2.01
N THR A 306 14.04 -23.20 0.97
CA THR A 306 14.31 -22.68 -0.39
C THR A 306 13.78 -21.27 -0.63
N GLY A 307 13.17 -20.60 0.36
CA GLY A 307 12.51 -19.29 0.16
C GLY A 307 13.44 -18.18 -0.36
N HIS A 308 14.73 -18.23 -0.02
CA HIS A 308 15.76 -17.30 -0.49
C HIS A 308 15.99 -17.38 -2.02
N GLN A 309 15.61 -18.48 -2.65
CA GLN A 309 15.75 -18.68 -4.10
C GLN A 309 14.70 -17.92 -4.91
N ARG A 310 13.63 -17.41 -4.27
CA ARG A 310 12.53 -16.66 -4.92
C ARG A 310 12.00 -17.37 -6.17
N GLU A 311 11.76 -18.68 -6.02
CA GLU A 311 11.46 -19.59 -7.12
C GLU A 311 10.07 -19.32 -7.75
N VAL A 312 10.03 -19.44 -9.07
CA VAL A 312 8.81 -19.51 -9.88
C VAL A 312 8.82 -20.83 -10.63
N ALA A 313 7.84 -21.70 -10.34
CA ALA A 313 7.71 -23.02 -10.95
C ALA A 313 6.71 -23.00 -12.11
N PHE A 314 7.13 -23.43 -13.30
CA PHE A 314 6.27 -23.47 -14.49
C PHE A 314 5.71 -24.88 -14.73
N PRO A 315 4.40 -25.11 -14.50
CA PRO A 315 3.77 -26.38 -14.85
C PRO A 315 3.77 -26.56 -16.37
N GLY A 316 4.19 -27.74 -16.82
CA GLY A 316 4.35 -28.02 -18.24
C GLY A 316 5.61 -27.42 -18.86
N GLY A 317 6.47 -26.80 -18.04
CA GLY A 317 7.71 -26.20 -18.49
C GLY A 317 7.52 -24.87 -19.23
N ILE A 318 8.49 -24.53 -20.08
CA ILE A 318 8.59 -23.23 -20.77
C ILE A 318 8.90 -23.47 -22.24
N GLU A 319 7.98 -23.12 -23.14
CA GLU A 319 8.17 -23.19 -24.59
C GLU A 319 9.30 -22.24 -25.04
N GLY A 320 10.08 -22.67 -26.04
CA GLY A 320 11.28 -21.95 -26.50
C GLY A 320 11.05 -20.49 -26.85
N ARG A 321 9.87 -20.13 -27.39
CA ARG A 321 9.52 -18.74 -27.75
C ARG A 321 9.49 -17.76 -26.57
N PHE A 322 9.38 -18.24 -25.33
CA PHE A 322 9.40 -17.40 -24.13
C PHE A 322 10.81 -17.25 -23.54
N ILE A 323 11.82 -17.90 -24.12
CA ILE A 323 13.21 -17.79 -23.71
C ILE A 323 13.84 -16.68 -24.53
N ARG A 324 14.33 -15.62 -23.88
CA ARG A 324 14.90 -14.45 -24.55
C ARG A 324 16.31 -14.72 -25.08
N GLY A 325 17.08 -15.47 -24.31
CA GLY A 325 18.48 -15.76 -24.61
C GLY A 325 19.18 -16.37 -23.42
N ALA A 326 20.50 -16.53 -23.53
CA ALA A 326 21.33 -17.12 -22.51
C ALA A 326 22.71 -16.47 -22.44
N ARG A 327 23.37 -16.56 -21.28
CA ARG A 327 24.80 -16.29 -21.12
C ARG A 327 25.52 -17.57 -20.70
N PRO A 328 26.65 -17.93 -21.33
CA PRO A 328 27.52 -18.94 -20.76
C PRO A 328 28.14 -18.40 -19.46
N TYR A 329 28.33 -19.28 -18.50
CA TYR A 329 28.95 -18.98 -17.22
C TYR A 329 30.14 -19.92 -16.99
N ASP A 330 31.28 -19.34 -16.65
CA ASP A 330 32.48 -20.08 -16.26
C ASP A 330 32.62 -20.06 -14.75
N ALA A 331 32.31 -21.19 -14.11
CA ALA A 331 32.39 -21.36 -12.67
C ALA A 331 33.84 -21.30 -12.13
N ALA A 332 34.88 -21.50 -12.97
CA ALA A 332 36.26 -21.41 -12.52
C ALA A 332 36.73 -19.96 -12.36
N THR A 333 36.18 -19.05 -13.18
CA THR A 333 36.50 -17.62 -13.15
C THR A 333 35.38 -16.76 -12.56
N GLU A 334 34.22 -17.36 -12.28
CA GLU A 334 32.99 -16.71 -11.84
C GLU A 334 32.51 -15.61 -12.80
N THR A 335 32.77 -15.77 -14.10
CA THR A 335 32.44 -14.76 -15.13
C THR A 335 31.38 -15.23 -16.12
N PHE A 336 30.62 -14.27 -16.64
CA PHE A 336 29.69 -14.48 -17.75
C PHE A 336 30.35 -14.14 -19.08
N GLY A 337 30.14 -14.99 -20.07
CA GLY A 337 30.49 -14.68 -21.46
C GLY A 337 29.38 -13.91 -22.18
N ASP A 338 29.53 -13.80 -23.50
CA ASP A 338 28.64 -13.01 -24.36
C ASP A 338 27.19 -13.53 -24.36
N TYR A 339 26.24 -12.60 -24.43
CA TYR A 339 24.82 -12.95 -24.48
C TYR A 339 24.44 -13.50 -25.86
N VAL A 340 23.88 -14.71 -25.87
CA VAL A 340 23.35 -15.36 -27.06
C VAL A 340 21.84 -15.13 -27.10
N ASN A 341 21.38 -14.39 -28.10
CA ASN A 341 19.94 -14.14 -28.30
C ASN A 341 19.26 -15.38 -28.88
N ASN A 342 18.05 -15.68 -28.40
CA ASN A 342 17.24 -16.75 -28.98
C ASN A 342 16.55 -16.25 -30.27
N PRO A 343 16.83 -16.84 -31.45
CA PRO A 343 16.17 -16.44 -32.70
C PRO A 343 14.67 -16.76 -32.74
N HIS A 344 14.18 -17.65 -31.85
CA HIS A 344 12.78 -18.05 -31.75
C HIS A 344 11.98 -17.21 -30.75
N TYR A 345 12.59 -16.22 -30.10
CA TYR A 345 11.94 -15.41 -29.08
C TYR A 345 10.74 -14.62 -29.64
N SER A 346 9.54 -14.92 -29.13
CA SER A 346 8.26 -14.31 -29.52
C SER A 346 7.23 -14.52 -28.40
N PRO A 347 7.24 -13.68 -27.35
CA PRO A 347 6.44 -13.85 -26.13
C PRO A 347 4.93 -13.57 -26.28
#